data_AF-A0A7J7ZY49-F1
#
_entry.id   AF-A0A7J7ZY49-F1
#
_cell.length_a   1.000
_cell.length_b   1.000
_cell.length_c   1.000
_cell.angle_alpha   90.00
_cell.angle_beta   90.00
_cell.angle_gamma   90.00
#
_symmetry.space_group_name_H-M   'P 1'
#
loop_
_entity.id
_entity.type
_entity.pdbx_description
1 polymer ?
#
loop_
_entity_poly.entity_id
_entity_poly.type
_entity_poly.pdbx_seq_one_letter_code
_entity_poly.pdbx_strand_id
1 'polypeptide(L)'
;METDLNSQDRKDLEKLIKFFALKTVQVIVQAQLGEKNCTHSSSSPTSSDWFSLAIKDTPEVTHKAKKALAGQLPAVGRPMCTGISLKTSEGHSMELEIWCLEMNEKCDKEIKVPYKVYNRLPLLLKSLLAITRVTTAYRLSRKQDMNVSYSTGYILVKSS
;
A
#
# COMPACT_ATOMS: atom_id res chain seq x y z
N MET A 1 13.76 31.81 -6.13
CA MET A 1 14.78 30.77 -5.95
C MET A 1 14.04 29.48 -5.66
N GLU A 2 13.97 28.59 -6.65
CA GLU A 2 13.43 27.25 -6.49
C GLU A 2 14.43 26.45 -5.67
N THR A 3 14.15 26.22 -4.39
CA THR A 3 14.93 25.28 -3.59
C THR A 3 14.53 23.87 -4.00
N ASP A 4 15.14 23.40 -5.08
CA ASP A 4 15.10 21.99 -5.43
C ASP A 4 15.67 21.15 -4.28
N LEU A 5 14.98 20.05 -3.98
CA LEU A 5 15.48 19.05 -3.04
C LEU A 5 16.87 18.59 -3.48
N ASN A 6 17.79 18.46 -2.52
CA ASN A 6 19.08 17.85 -2.80
C ASN A 6 18.87 16.44 -3.40
N SER A 7 19.71 16.07 -4.36
CA SER A 7 19.69 14.78 -5.05
C SER A 7 19.60 13.57 -4.12
N GLN A 8 20.21 13.64 -2.93
CA GLN A 8 20.16 12.58 -1.93
C GLN A 8 18.78 12.50 -1.25
N ASP A 9 18.24 13.63 -0.77
CA ASP A 9 16.92 13.68 -0.13
C ASP A 9 15.81 13.21 -1.07
N ARG A 10 15.94 13.53 -2.37
CA ARG A 10 15.03 13.05 -3.40
C ARG A 10 15.06 11.53 -3.53
N LYS A 11 16.25 10.92 -3.62
CA LYS A 11 16.41 9.46 -3.71
C LYS A 11 15.86 8.76 -2.47
N ASP A 12 16.10 9.34 -1.29
CA ASP A 12 15.59 8.80 -0.03
C ASP A 12 14.06 8.88 0.03
N LEU A 13 13.46 10.00 -0.40
CA LEU A 13 12.01 10.14 -0.51
C LEU A 13 11.41 9.13 -1.50
N GLU A 14 12.00 8.99 -2.69
CA GLU A 14 11.57 8.01 -3.70
C GLU A 14 11.63 6.58 -3.15
N LYS A 15 12.67 6.26 -2.38
CA LYS A 15 12.80 4.98 -1.66
C LYS A 15 11.69 4.80 -0.63
N LEU A 16 11.38 5.82 0.17
CA LEU A 16 10.30 5.79 1.15
C LEU A 16 8.94 5.56 0.48
N ILE A 17 8.63 6.29 -0.58
CA ILE A 17 7.37 6.13 -1.33
C ILE A 17 7.27 4.71 -1.90
N LYS A 18 8.36 4.19 -2.47
CA LYS A 18 8.42 2.83 -3.00
C LYS A 18 8.05 1.79 -1.95
N PHE A 19 8.72 1.81 -0.80
CA PHE A 19 8.46 0.82 0.25
C PHE A 19 7.10 1.04 0.92
N PHE A 20 6.64 2.28 1.03
CA PHE A 20 5.29 2.59 1.51
C PHE A 20 4.22 1.99 0.61
N ALA A 21 4.35 2.15 -0.71
CA ALA A 21 3.45 1.55 -1.68
C ALA A 21 3.43 0.01 -1.58
N LEU A 22 4.60 -0.61 -1.47
CA LEU A 22 4.70 -2.06 -1.29
C LEU A 22 4.05 -2.54 0.02
N LYS A 23 4.31 -1.87 1.15
CA LYS A 23 3.71 -2.21 2.45
C LYS A 23 2.20 -1.95 2.46
N THR A 24 1.71 -0.95 1.74
CA THR A 24 0.27 -0.69 1.54
C THR A 24 -0.42 -1.90 0.91
N VAL A 25 0.14 -2.46 -0.17
CA VAL A 25 -0.43 -3.67 -0.80
C VAL A 25 -0.37 -4.87 0.15
N GLN A 26 0.73 -5.06 0.88
CA GLN A 26 0.82 -6.15 1.88
C GLN A 26 -0.29 -6.04 2.92
N VAL A 27 -0.52 -4.85 3.48
CA VAL A 27 -1.56 -4.63 4.50
C VAL A 27 -2.96 -4.90 3.94
N ILE A 28 -3.26 -4.44 2.73
CA ILE A 28 -4.57 -4.63 2.09
C ILE A 28 -4.79 -6.11 1.78
N VAL A 29 -3.86 -6.76 1.07
CA VAL A 29 -4.02 -8.15 0.66
C VAL A 29 -4.09 -9.07 1.87
N GLN A 30 -3.18 -8.95 2.84
CA GLN A 30 -3.16 -9.82 4.01
C GLN A 30 -4.41 -9.66 4.88
N ALA A 31 -5.05 -8.49 4.90
CA ALA A 31 -6.33 -8.32 5.59
C ALA A 31 -7.45 -9.12 4.93
N GLN A 32 -7.37 -9.37 3.62
CA GLN A 32 -8.41 -10.05 2.84
C GLN A 32 -8.15 -11.55 2.62
N LEU A 33 -7.08 -12.11 3.19
CA LEU A 33 -6.78 -13.55 3.12
C LEU A 33 -7.58 -14.43 4.10
N GLY A 34 -8.49 -13.84 4.89
CA GLY A 34 -9.31 -14.60 5.85
C GLY A 34 -8.60 -15.00 7.15
N GLU A 35 -7.27 -14.82 7.23
CA GLU A 35 -6.45 -15.16 8.38
C GLU A 35 -6.23 -13.99 9.35
N LYS A 36 -5.97 -14.32 10.63
CA LYS A 36 -5.54 -13.32 11.61
C LYS A 36 -4.03 -13.09 11.49
N ASN A 37 -3.65 -11.90 11.04
CA ASN A 37 -2.24 -11.49 11.06
C ASN A 37 -1.83 -11.04 12.46
N CYS A 38 -0.87 -11.74 13.07
CA CYS A 38 -0.26 -11.38 14.34
C CYS A 38 1.26 -11.24 14.15
N THR A 39 1.83 -10.13 14.62
CA THR A 39 3.28 -9.89 14.60
C THR A 39 3.74 -9.40 15.97
N HIS A 40 5.00 -9.72 16.29
CA HIS A 40 5.60 -9.36 17.57
C HIS A 40 6.48 -8.13 17.42
N SER A 41 6.46 -7.26 18.43
CA SER A 41 7.41 -6.16 18.55
C SER A 41 8.82 -6.71 18.80
N SER A 42 9.82 -6.05 18.22
CA SER A 42 11.24 -6.38 18.44
C SER A 42 11.99 -5.11 18.86
N SER A 43 12.91 -5.24 19.81
CA SER A 43 13.89 -4.21 20.16
C SER A 43 15.09 -4.18 19.20
N SER A 44 15.24 -5.22 18.37
CA SER A 44 16.24 -5.34 17.31
C SER A 44 15.55 -5.36 15.93
N PRO A 45 15.25 -4.19 15.34
CA PRO A 45 14.59 -4.12 14.04
C PRO A 45 15.52 -4.65 12.94
N THR A 46 14.93 -5.36 11.98
CA THR A 46 15.64 -5.85 10.79
C THR A 46 15.63 -4.79 9.69
N SER A 47 16.53 -4.92 8.70
CA SER A 47 16.57 -4.03 7.53
C SER A 47 15.29 -4.09 6.66
N SER A 48 14.44 -5.10 6.88
CA SER A 48 13.12 -5.25 6.26
C SER A 48 11.97 -4.58 7.03
N ASP A 49 12.20 -4.13 8.27
CA ASP A 49 11.18 -3.50 9.13
C ASP A 49 11.04 -2.00 8.82
N TRP A 50 10.52 -1.74 7.62
CA TRP A 50 10.19 -0.38 7.19
C TRP A 50 9.12 0.24 8.08
N PHE A 51 9.27 1.55 8.32
CA PHE A 51 8.30 2.35 9.08
C PHE A 51 8.13 1.93 10.54
N SER A 52 9.11 1.20 11.09
CA SER A 52 9.06 0.68 12.48
C SER A 52 7.80 -0.16 12.73
N LEU A 53 7.32 -0.86 11.71
CA LEU A 53 6.17 -1.75 11.75
C LEU A 53 6.57 -3.15 11.31
N ALA A 54 6.25 -4.14 12.14
CA ALA A 54 6.43 -5.55 11.82
C ALA A 54 5.33 -6.00 10.83
N ILE A 55 5.53 -5.73 9.54
CA ILE A 55 4.69 -6.20 8.44
C ILE A 55 5.52 -7.19 7.62
N LYS A 56 5.19 -8.48 7.72
CA LYS A 56 5.85 -9.54 6.96
C LYS A 56 5.51 -9.40 5.48
N ASP A 57 6.50 -9.56 4.60
CA ASP A 57 6.27 -9.49 3.17
C ASP A 57 5.94 -10.88 2.61
N THR A 58 4.77 -11.03 1.98
CA THR A 58 4.47 -12.20 1.17
C THR A 58 5.20 -12.05 -0.18
N PRO A 59 6.04 -13.02 -0.60
CA PRO A 59 6.85 -12.89 -1.83
C PRO A 59 6.00 -12.69 -3.09
N GLU A 60 4.90 -13.43 -3.23
CA GLU A 60 4.00 -13.35 -4.38
C GLU A 60 3.32 -11.99 -4.50
N VAL A 61 2.84 -11.46 -3.36
CA VAL A 61 2.23 -10.12 -3.27
C VAL A 61 3.26 -9.06 -3.64
N THR A 62 4.49 -9.20 -3.13
CA THR A 62 5.60 -8.28 -3.45
C THR A 62 5.93 -8.32 -4.94
N HIS A 63 5.96 -9.50 -5.55
CA HIS A 63 6.23 -9.67 -6.97
C HIS A 63 5.14 -8.98 -7.83
N LYS A 64 3.87 -9.26 -7.54
CA LYS A 64 2.73 -8.62 -8.24
C LYS A 64 2.74 -7.11 -8.09
N ALA A 65 2.97 -6.59 -6.88
CA ALA A 65 3.03 -5.16 -6.62
C ALA A 65 4.21 -4.50 -7.36
N LYS A 66 5.41 -5.10 -7.34
CA LYS A 66 6.57 -4.60 -8.10
C LYS A 66 6.33 -4.62 -9.61
N LYS A 67 5.69 -5.68 -10.12
CA LYS A 67 5.31 -5.79 -11.53
C LYS A 67 4.31 -4.71 -11.92
N ALA A 68 3.29 -4.47 -11.10
CA ALA A 68 2.31 -3.41 -11.29
C ALA A 68 2.95 -2.02 -11.29
N LEU A 69 3.90 -1.78 -10.38
CA LEU A 69 4.65 -0.52 -10.32
C LEU A 69 5.55 -0.30 -11.53
N ALA A 70 6.06 -1.37 -12.17
CA ALA A 70 6.94 -1.32 -13.34
C ALA A 70 8.17 -0.40 -13.15
N GLY A 71 8.71 -0.34 -11.93
CA GLY A 71 9.81 0.56 -11.58
C GLY A 71 9.43 2.04 -11.39
N GLN A 72 8.17 2.39 -11.61
CA GLN A 72 7.62 3.72 -11.38
C GLN A 72 7.08 3.87 -9.96
N LEU A 73 6.79 5.11 -9.57
CA LEU A 73 6.15 5.48 -8.32
C LEU A 73 4.76 6.08 -8.59
N PRO A 74 3.83 5.98 -7.61
CA PRO A 74 2.61 6.76 -7.62
C PRO A 74 2.94 8.25 -7.85
N ALA A 75 2.18 8.89 -8.74
CA ALA A 75 2.37 10.28 -9.11
C ALA A 75 1.01 10.95 -9.31
N VAL A 76 1.01 12.28 -9.46
CA VAL A 76 -0.21 13.03 -9.81
C VAL A 76 -0.80 12.46 -11.10
N GLY A 77 -2.10 12.18 -11.09
CA GLY A 77 -2.82 11.57 -12.22
C GLY A 77 -2.47 10.09 -12.47
N ARG A 78 -1.63 9.48 -11.63
CA ARG A 78 -1.22 8.08 -11.73
C ARG A 78 -1.28 7.40 -10.34
N PRO A 79 -2.50 7.10 -9.85
CA PRO A 79 -2.71 6.37 -8.60
C PRO A 79 -2.27 4.92 -8.71
N MET A 80 -1.63 4.39 -7.68
CA MET A 80 -1.50 2.94 -7.53
C MET A 80 -2.74 2.42 -6.82
N CYS A 81 -3.48 1.52 -7.46
CA CYS A 81 -4.68 0.94 -6.86
C CYS A 81 -4.60 -0.58 -6.70
N THR A 82 -5.19 -1.07 -5.61
CA THR A 82 -5.35 -2.48 -5.28
C THR A 82 -6.83 -2.79 -5.22
N GLY A 83 -7.30 -3.61 -6.17
CA GLY A 83 -8.68 -4.09 -6.25
C GLY A 83 -8.84 -5.39 -5.47
N ILE A 84 -9.95 -5.50 -4.74
CA ILE A 84 -10.39 -6.73 -4.07
C ILE A 84 -11.62 -7.22 -4.81
N SER A 85 -11.60 -8.49 -5.22
CA SER A 85 -12.70 -9.09 -5.97
C SER A 85 -13.03 -10.48 -5.45
N LEU A 86 -14.31 -10.78 -5.35
CA LEU A 86 -14.83 -12.10 -5.05
C LEU A 86 -14.92 -12.92 -6.34
N LYS A 87 -14.38 -14.14 -6.34
CA LYS A 87 -14.59 -15.09 -7.44
C LYS A 87 -15.56 -16.18 -7.00
N THR A 88 -16.65 -16.34 -7.74
CA THR A 88 -17.64 -17.41 -7.50
C THR A 88 -17.12 -18.74 -8.05
N SER A 89 -17.68 -19.86 -7.57
CA SER A 89 -17.41 -21.21 -8.09
C SER A 89 -17.76 -21.37 -9.57
N GLU A 90 -18.70 -20.57 -10.05
CA GLU A 90 -19.14 -20.50 -11.45
C GLU A 90 -18.15 -19.70 -12.34
N GLY A 91 -17.11 -19.11 -11.76
CA GLY A 91 -16.08 -18.38 -12.47
C GLY A 91 -16.35 -16.89 -12.65
N HIS A 92 -17.49 -16.38 -12.16
CA HIS A 92 -17.79 -14.96 -12.16
C HIS A 92 -16.91 -14.20 -11.15
N SER A 93 -16.55 -12.96 -11.49
CA SER A 93 -15.77 -12.08 -10.62
C SER A 93 -16.57 -10.83 -10.31
N MET A 94 -16.68 -10.48 -9.03
CA MET A 94 -17.34 -9.28 -8.55
C MET A 94 -16.33 -8.41 -7.80
N GLU A 95 -16.19 -7.15 -8.21
CA GLU A 95 -15.34 -6.20 -7.50
C GLU A 95 -16.04 -5.75 -6.20
N LEU A 96 -15.32 -5.85 -5.08
CA LEU A 96 -15.82 -5.47 -3.75
C LEU A 96 -15.28 -4.10 -3.33
N GLU A 97 -13.98 -3.86 -3.54
CA GLU A 97 -13.29 -2.65 -3.08
C GLU A 97 -12.15 -2.28 -4.03
N ILE A 98 -11.90 -0.97 -4.17
CA ILE A 98 -10.68 -0.44 -4.78
C ILE A 98 -10.01 0.48 -3.76
N TRP A 99 -8.75 0.17 -3.45
CA TRP A 99 -7.90 1.00 -2.59
C TRP A 99 -6.92 1.77 -3.46
N CYS A 100 -6.90 3.10 -3.39
CA CYS A 100 -5.98 3.92 -4.19
C CYS A 100 -5.01 4.71 -3.33
N LEU A 101 -3.73 4.63 -3.71
CA LEU A 101 -2.63 5.44 -3.20
C LEU A 101 -2.29 6.51 -4.21
N GLU A 102 -2.58 7.76 -3.84
CA GLU A 102 -2.51 8.94 -4.70
C GLU A 102 -1.48 9.96 -4.21
N MET A 103 -0.91 10.69 -5.16
CA MET A 103 -0.12 11.89 -4.90
C MET A 103 -0.91 13.09 -5.39
N ASN A 104 -0.93 14.16 -4.58
CA ASN A 104 -1.58 15.41 -4.94
C ASN A 104 -0.57 16.38 -5.59
N GLU A 105 -1.10 17.41 -6.25
CA GLU A 105 -0.28 18.50 -6.83
C GLU A 105 0.32 19.44 -5.76
N LYS A 106 -0.19 19.35 -4.53
CA LYS A 106 0.20 20.23 -3.42
C LYS A 106 1.56 19.79 -2.88
N CYS A 107 2.61 20.47 -3.31
CA CYS A 107 3.94 20.30 -2.75
C CYS A 107 4.15 21.26 -1.56
N ASP A 108 4.28 20.70 -0.35
CA ASP A 108 4.67 21.46 0.84
C ASP A 108 6.21 21.58 0.89
N LYS A 109 6.70 22.77 0.48
CA LYS A 109 8.13 23.07 0.35
C LYS A 109 8.81 23.39 1.69
N GLU A 110 8.05 23.58 2.77
CA GLU A 110 8.60 23.93 4.10
C GLU A 110 8.94 22.70 4.95
N ILE A 111 8.53 21.50 4.51
CA ILE A 111 8.83 20.26 5.21
C ILE A 111 10.29 19.85 4.93
N LYS A 112 11.12 19.79 5.97
CA LYS A 112 12.43 19.10 5.91
C LYS A 112 12.20 17.59 5.67
N VAL A 113 12.54 17.13 4.46
CA VAL A 113 11.88 16.00 3.76
C VAL A 113 12.16 14.57 4.28
N PRO A 114 13.32 14.19 4.87
CA PRO A 114 13.48 12.78 5.25
C PRO A 114 12.72 12.38 6.53
N TYR A 115 12.91 13.12 7.63
CA TYR A 115 12.45 12.66 8.96
C TYR A 115 10.96 12.89 9.21
N LYS A 116 10.41 14.05 8.81
CA LYS A 116 8.97 14.34 9.03
C LYS A 116 8.07 13.47 8.16
N VAL A 117 8.47 13.17 6.93
CA VAL A 117 7.74 12.25 6.04
C VAL A 117 7.81 10.84 6.59
N TYR A 118 9.00 10.37 6.99
CA TYR A 118 9.16 9.07 7.63
C TYR A 118 8.32 8.91 8.90
N ASN A 119 8.03 9.96 9.66
CA ASN A 119 7.18 9.85 10.85
C ASN A 119 5.68 9.79 10.54
N ARG A 120 5.24 10.33 9.41
CA ARG A 120 3.82 10.35 9.01
C ARG A 120 3.38 9.06 8.31
N LEU A 121 4.26 8.47 7.49
CA LEU A 121 3.96 7.24 6.76
C LEU A 121 3.62 6.02 7.66
N PRO A 122 4.33 5.74 8.78
CA PRO A 122 3.96 4.71 9.74
C PRO A 122 2.56 4.92 10.32
N LEU A 123 2.20 6.17 10.62
CA LEU A 123 0.88 6.50 11.14
C LEU A 123 -0.20 6.19 10.11
N LEU A 124 0.03 6.56 8.85
CA LEU A 124 -0.88 6.23 7.76
C LEU A 124 -1.02 4.71 7.55
N LEU A 125 0.08 3.95 7.67
CA LEU A 125 0.04 2.48 7.65
C LEU A 125 -0.76 1.90 8.83
N LYS A 126 -0.64 2.47 10.04
CA LYS A 126 -1.45 2.07 11.20
C LYS A 126 -2.94 2.37 10.98
N SER A 127 -3.26 3.52 10.41
CA SER A 127 -4.64 3.87 10.03
C SER A 127 -5.19 2.89 8.99
N LEU A 128 -4.40 2.59 7.94
CA LEU A 128 -4.79 1.59 6.94
C LEU A 128 -4.98 0.21 7.57
N LEU A 129 -4.08 -0.20 8.47
CA LEU A 129 -4.22 -1.44 9.23
C LEU A 129 -5.58 -1.47 9.94
N ALA A 130 -5.99 -0.42 10.64
CA ALA A 130 -7.30 -0.38 11.31
C ALA A 130 -8.47 -0.42 10.31
N ILE A 131 -8.41 0.40 9.26
CA ILE A 131 -9.52 0.56 8.31
C ILE A 131 -9.78 -0.73 7.53
N THR A 132 -8.75 -1.48 7.12
CA THR A 132 -8.96 -2.72 6.35
C THR A 132 -9.63 -3.85 7.14
N ARG A 133 -9.85 -3.71 8.46
CA ARG A 133 -10.59 -4.70 9.27
C ARG A 133 -12.04 -4.32 9.54
N VAL A 134 -12.46 -3.09 9.22
CA VAL A 134 -13.83 -2.65 9.45
C VAL A 134 -14.68 -2.69 8.19
N THR A 135 -14.10 -3.04 7.05
CA THR A 135 -14.82 -3.08 5.79
C THR A 135 -15.70 -4.32 5.63
N THR A 136 -16.68 -4.24 4.75
CA THR A 136 -17.58 -5.35 4.44
C THR A 136 -16.83 -6.50 3.76
N ALA A 137 -15.86 -6.21 2.88
CA ALA A 137 -15.03 -7.25 2.25
C ALA A 137 -14.21 -8.02 3.30
N TYR A 138 -13.72 -7.34 4.35
CA TYR A 138 -13.05 -8.03 5.46
C TYR A 138 -13.97 -9.03 6.16
N ARG A 139 -15.21 -8.61 6.46
CA ARG A 139 -16.19 -9.52 7.10
C ARG A 139 -16.54 -10.71 6.19
N LEU A 140 -16.55 -10.51 4.87
CA LEU A 140 -16.78 -11.58 3.89
C LEU A 140 -15.58 -12.53 3.82
N SER A 141 -14.35 -12.01 3.74
CA SER A 141 -13.13 -12.84 3.68
C SER A 141 -12.95 -13.70 4.93
N ARG A 142 -13.47 -13.29 6.08
CA ARG A 142 -13.46 -14.09 7.33
C ARG A 142 -14.55 -15.16 7.43
N LYS A 143 -15.59 -15.12 6.58
CA LYS A 143 -16.81 -15.93 6.73
C LYS A 143 -16.96 -17.08 5.74
N GLN A 144 -16.25 -17.10 4.61
CA GLN A 144 -16.60 -17.95 3.48
C GLN A 144 -15.49 -18.90 3.03
N ASP A 145 -15.90 -20.08 2.52
CA ASP A 145 -15.14 -20.98 1.64
C ASP A 145 -14.96 -20.44 0.20
N MET A 146 -15.24 -19.15 -0.02
CA MET A 146 -15.16 -18.51 -1.34
C MET A 146 -13.76 -17.95 -1.61
N ASN A 147 -13.33 -18.04 -2.88
CA ASN A 147 -11.99 -17.64 -3.28
C ASN A 147 -11.93 -16.11 -3.47
N VAL A 148 -11.32 -15.41 -2.52
CA VAL A 148 -11.04 -13.98 -2.61
C VAL A 148 -9.79 -13.77 -3.46
N SER A 149 -9.92 -12.94 -4.49
CA SER A 149 -8.84 -12.58 -5.39
C SER A 149 -8.50 -11.10 -5.28
N TYR A 150 -7.26 -10.74 -5.63
CA TYR A 150 -6.81 -9.36 -5.63
C TYR A 150 -6.08 -9.03 -6.94
N SER A 151 -6.25 -7.79 -7.37
CA SER A 151 -5.54 -7.19 -8.50
C SER A 151 -4.80 -5.95 -8.01
N THR A 152 -3.69 -5.61 -8.65
CA THR A 152 -2.96 -4.37 -8.34
C THR A 152 -2.46 -3.80 -9.65
N GLY A 153 -2.65 -2.50 -9.84
CA GLY A 153 -2.35 -1.80 -11.08
C GLY A 153 -2.47 -0.30 -10.93
N TYR A 154 -2.27 0.41 -12.03
CA TYR A 154 -2.59 1.83 -12.12
C TYR A 154 -4.00 1.99 -12.67
N ILE A 155 -4.79 2.89 -12.08
CA ILE A 155 -6.06 3.32 -12.67
C ILE A 155 -5.81 4.63 -13.40
N LEU A 156 -6.08 4.66 -14.70
CA LEU A 156 -6.13 5.91 -15.46
C LEU A 156 -7.46 6.58 -15.16
N VAL A 157 -7.46 7.54 -14.22
CA VAL A 157 -8.62 8.42 -14.02
C VAL A 157 -8.67 9.33 -15.24
N LYS A 158 -9.68 9.17 -16.12
CA LYS A 158 -9.90 10.11 -17.22
C LYS A 158 -10.17 11.49 -16.61
N SER A 159 -9.28 12.46 -16.83
CA SER A 159 -9.59 13.86 -16.56
C SER A 159 -10.70 14.26 -17.52
N SER A 160 -11.86 14.61 -16.96
CA SER A 160 -12.95 15.25 -17.71
C SER A 160 -12.58 16.69 -18.04
#